data_AF-A0A7Y9MUT2-F1
#
_entry.id   AF-A0A7Y9MUT2-F1
#
_cell.length_a   1.000
_cell.length_b   1.000
_cell.length_c   1.000
_cell.angle_alpha   90.00
_cell.angle_beta   90.00
_cell.angle_gamma   90.00
#
_symmetry.space_group_name_H-M   'P 1'
#
loop_
_entity.id
_entity.type
_entity.pdbx_description
1 polymer ?
#
loop_
_entity_poly.entity_id
_entity_poly.type
_entity_poly.pdbx_seq_one_letter_code
_entity_poly.pdbx_strand_id
1 'polypeptide(L)'
;MLKVMYAHNVDQNFNWENDTFRAWGISSPVETQVSQFISSLHAQMPPNGWITLSSVSLARSMTTAAAGQVPPSAYDAIASPSYDLVISSYVEGSMAGAINSYQQGASVIPILNGFSPAAVPLSARVKFADGTWARYIWKPETKLWTRVPGSARDNFGNIIPETIQDVTAGGYREYRFGQGSNSDMTQFTNRLSQMGISIGIGGGVGTNFKIGCSSAGNGPPICQLMIY
;
A
#
# COMPACT_ATOMS: atom_id res chain seq x y z
N MET A 1 19.55 32.88 11.15
CA MET A 1 18.11 32.86 11.47
C MET A 1 17.58 31.53 10.96
N LEU A 2 17.26 30.61 11.88
CA LEU A 2 16.83 29.26 11.52
C LEU A 2 15.44 29.35 10.87
N LYS A 3 15.33 28.96 9.59
CA LYS A 3 14.05 28.86 8.89
C LYS A 3 13.65 27.39 8.90
N VAL A 4 12.57 27.11 9.65
CA VAL A 4 11.74 25.89 9.62
C VAL A 4 12.10 24.77 10.60
N MET A 5 11.11 24.37 11.40
CA MET A 5 10.98 23.04 12.02
C MET A 5 10.16 22.16 11.08
N TYR A 6 10.74 21.09 10.53
CA TYR A 6 9.97 20.02 9.89
C TYR A 6 9.50 19.08 11.01
N ALA A 7 8.41 19.45 11.68
CA ALA A 7 7.78 18.52 12.62
C ALA A 7 7.26 17.33 11.79
N HIS A 8 7.81 16.13 12.01
CA HIS A 8 7.31 14.78 11.73
C HIS A 8 5.99 14.58 10.94
N ASN A 9 5.81 15.24 9.80
CA ASN A 9 4.52 15.22 9.08
C ASN A 9 4.53 14.31 7.83
N VAL A 10 5.59 13.54 7.60
CA VAL A 10 5.53 12.40 6.68
C VAL A 10 5.25 11.15 7.49
N ASP A 11 4.00 11.04 7.94
CA ASP A 11 3.50 9.86 8.62
C ASP A 11 2.97 8.84 7.62
N GLN A 12 2.41 7.73 8.12
CA GLN A 12 1.80 6.67 7.31
C GLN A 12 0.59 7.14 6.47
N ASN A 13 0.08 8.36 6.70
CA ASN A 13 -1.07 8.92 6.01
C ASN A 13 -0.68 9.82 4.82
N PHE A 14 0.60 10.17 4.68
CA PHE A 14 1.10 11.00 3.56
C PHE A 14 0.82 10.33 2.20
N ASN A 15 0.07 11.02 1.34
CA ASN A 15 -0.33 10.54 0.04
C ASN A 15 0.55 11.15 -1.06
N TRP A 16 1.66 10.46 -1.36
CA TRP A 16 2.64 10.81 -2.38
C TRP A 16 2.10 11.16 -3.78
N GLU A 17 0.87 10.79 -4.10
CA GLU A 17 0.24 11.09 -5.40
C GLU A 17 -0.48 12.43 -5.45
N ASN A 18 -1.01 12.88 -4.32
CA ASN A 18 -1.90 14.04 -4.26
C ASN A 18 -1.35 15.16 -3.37
N ASP A 19 -0.50 14.82 -2.40
CA ASP A 19 0.07 15.76 -1.46
C ASP A 19 1.26 16.45 -2.13
N THR A 20 0.98 17.57 -2.81
CA THR A 20 2.05 18.48 -3.22
C THR A 20 2.74 19.03 -1.97
N PHE A 21 4.07 19.14 -2.01
CA PHE A 21 4.91 19.62 -0.90
C PHE A 21 4.44 20.95 -0.27
N ARG A 22 3.65 21.75 -1.00
CA ARG A 22 3.03 23.00 -0.51
C ARG A 22 1.93 22.80 0.54
N ALA A 23 1.33 21.62 0.67
CA ALA A 23 0.11 21.45 1.47
C ALA A 23 0.33 21.45 3.00
N TRP A 24 1.54 21.18 3.49
CA TRP A 24 1.79 21.05 4.95
C TRP A 24 3.07 21.73 5.47
N GLY A 25 3.76 22.50 4.61
CA GLY A 25 4.67 23.52 5.12
C GLY A 25 3.83 24.62 5.76
N ILE A 26 3.70 24.62 7.09
CA ILE A 26 3.09 25.73 7.84
C ILE A 26 3.88 26.99 7.51
N SER A 27 3.41 27.73 6.50
CA SER A 27 3.77 29.12 6.14
C SER A 27 5.26 29.50 6.16
N SER A 28 6.17 28.53 6.11
CA SER A 28 7.60 28.76 6.29
C SER A 28 8.38 28.46 5.01
N PRO A 29 9.28 29.37 4.58
CA PRO A 29 10.12 29.15 3.41
C PRO A 29 11.05 27.96 3.65
N VAL A 30 10.89 26.90 2.87
CA VAL A 30 11.74 25.71 2.90
C VAL A 30 13.10 26.04 2.26
N GLU A 31 14.19 25.57 2.89
CA GLU A 31 15.55 25.62 2.35
C GLU A 31 15.58 25.03 0.92
N THR A 32 16.23 25.72 -0.02
CA THR A 32 16.28 25.31 -1.44
C THR A 32 16.80 23.87 -1.60
N GLN A 33 17.77 23.47 -0.78
CA GLN A 33 18.35 22.11 -0.81
C GLN A 33 17.34 21.02 -0.44
N VAL A 34 16.48 21.27 0.56
CA VAL A 34 15.41 20.34 0.97
C VAL A 34 14.35 20.23 -0.14
N SER A 35 13.98 21.35 -0.74
CA SER A 35 13.02 21.36 -1.85
C SER A 35 13.55 20.61 -3.08
N GLN A 36 14.84 20.79 -3.42
CA GLN A 36 15.50 20.08 -4.52
C GLN A 36 15.59 18.57 -4.25
N PHE A 37 15.92 18.17 -3.03
CA PHE A 37 15.98 16.77 -2.64
C PHE A 37 14.63 16.07 -2.82
N ILE A 38 13.56 16.62 -2.23
CA ILE A 38 12.22 16.03 -2.33
C ILE A 38 11.73 16.01 -3.79
N SER A 39 12.00 17.07 -4.56
CA SER A 39 11.64 17.13 -5.97
C SER A 39 12.38 16.07 -6.80
N SER A 40 13.67 15.82 -6.51
CA SER A 40 14.45 14.78 -7.18
C SER A 40 13.93 13.38 -6.86
N LEU A 41 13.50 13.14 -5.62
CA LEU A 41 12.86 11.90 -5.21
C LEU A 41 11.53 11.70 -5.94
N HIS A 42 10.66 12.72 -5.94
CA HIS A 42 9.36 12.66 -6.62
C HIS A 42 9.50 12.42 -8.12
N ALA A 43 10.54 12.95 -8.77
CA ALA A 43 10.77 12.73 -10.19
C ALA A 43 11.13 11.26 -10.52
N GLN A 44 11.70 10.52 -9.56
CA GLN A 44 12.06 9.11 -9.71
C GLN A 44 10.99 8.14 -9.22
N MET A 45 10.11 8.60 -8.32
CA MET A 45 8.94 7.82 -7.93
C MET A 45 7.93 7.82 -9.07
N PRO A 46 7.24 6.69 -9.32
CA PRO A 46 6.29 6.61 -10.41
C PRO A 46 5.22 7.70 -10.26
N PRO A 47 5.19 8.74 -11.14
CA PRO A 47 4.19 9.79 -11.05
C PRO A 47 2.88 9.17 -11.55
N ASN A 48 2.00 8.81 -10.61
CA ASN A 48 0.75 8.07 -10.86
C ASN A 48 0.94 6.59 -11.29
N GLY A 49 2.13 6.02 -11.13
CA GLY A 49 2.50 4.73 -11.73
C GLY A 49 2.35 3.54 -10.78
N TRP A 50 1.86 2.44 -11.33
CA TRP A 50 1.84 1.14 -10.68
C TRP A 50 3.15 0.40 -10.96
N ILE A 51 3.75 -0.17 -9.93
CA ILE A 51 4.71 -1.25 -10.10
C ILE A 51 3.90 -2.52 -10.33
N THR A 52 3.75 -2.94 -11.58
CA THR A 52 3.03 -4.17 -11.91
C THR A 52 3.94 -5.36 -11.66
N LEU A 53 3.56 -6.20 -10.71
CA LEU A 53 4.17 -7.50 -10.49
C LEU A 53 3.72 -8.45 -11.61
N SER A 54 4.68 -8.90 -12.42
CA SER A 54 4.46 -9.95 -13.41
C SER A 54 5.55 -10.99 -13.33
N SER A 55 5.21 -12.24 -13.64
CA SER A 55 6.17 -13.36 -13.72
C SER A 55 7.30 -13.10 -14.74
N VAL A 56 7.02 -12.33 -15.79
CA VAL A 56 7.99 -11.94 -16.82
C VAL A 56 8.98 -10.90 -16.30
N SER A 57 8.55 -10.04 -15.39
CA SER A 57 9.37 -8.96 -14.86
C SER A 57 10.39 -9.41 -13.79
N LEU A 58 10.12 -10.52 -13.07
CA LEU A 58 11.08 -11.11 -12.12
C LEU A 58 12.38 -11.60 -12.79
N ALA A 59 12.28 -12.10 -14.04
CA ALA A 59 13.41 -12.66 -14.77
C ALA A 59 14.53 -11.64 -15.05
N ARG A 60 14.22 -10.34 -15.00
CA ARG A 60 15.21 -9.26 -15.22
C ARG A 60 15.86 -8.72 -13.94
N SER A 61 15.33 -9.03 -12.76
CA SER A 61 15.75 -8.37 -11.50
C SER A 61 16.52 -9.28 -10.52
N MET A 62 16.65 -10.58 -10.78
CA MET A 62 17.31 -11.51 -9.85
C MET A 62 18.46 -12.31 -10.47
N THR A 63 19.65 -12.17 -9.87
CA THR A 63 20.73 -13.15 -9.99
C THR A 63 20.42 -14.30 -9.03
N THR A 64 19.87 -15.39 -9.59
CA THR A 64 19.89 -16.77 -9.05
C THR A 64 19.54 -16.99 -7.56
N ALA A 65 18.30 -17.45 -7.29
CA ALA A 65 17.91 -18.45 -6.24
C ALA A 65 16.47 -18.28 -5.69
N ALA A 66 15.70 -17.29 -6.12
CA ALA A 66 14.32 -17.12 -5.66
C ALA A 66 13.32 -17.00 -6.82
N ALA A 67 13.33 -17.94 -7.76
CA ALA A 67 12.18 -18.14 -8.65
C ALA A 67 10.96 -18.69 -7.88
N GLY A 68 10.73 -18.19 -6.66
CA GLY A 68 9.48 -18.32 -5.95
C GLY A 68 8.43 -17.57 -6.75
N GLN A 69 7.32 -18.24 -7.02
CA GLN A 69 6.20 -17.69 -7.75
C GLN A 69 5.85 -16.31 -7.18
N VAL A 70 5.72 -15.29 -8.04
CA VAL A 70 5.12 -14.01 -7.62
C VAL A 70 3.75 -14.34 -7.02
N PRO A 71 3.35 -13.75 -5.88
CA PRO A 71 1.99 -13.90 -5.40
C PRO A 71 1.01 -13.48 -6.51
N PRO A 72 0.01 -14.31 -6.85
CA PRO A 72 -0.91 -13.96 -7.94
C PRO A 72 -1.83 -12.79 -7.57
N SER A 73 -2.05 -12.56 -6.28
CA SER A 73 -2.91 -11.50 -5.74
C SER A 73 -2.34 -10.85 -4.47
N ALA A 74 -2.92 -9.71 -4.09
CA ALA A 74 -2.71 -9.09 -2.78
C ALA A 74 -3.23 -9.97 -1.63
N TYR A 75 -4.26 -10.80 -1.86
CA TYR A 75 -4.75 -11.75 -0.86
C TYR A 75 -3.67 -12.78 -0.48
N ASP A 76 -2.97 -13.33 -1.49
CA ASP A 76 -1.89 -14.30 -1.28
C ASP A 76 -0.68 -13.66 -0.59
N ALA A 77 -0.32 -12.45 -1.01
CA ALA A 77 0.74 -11.66 -0.39
C ALA A 77 0.46 -11.37 1.09
N ILE A 78 -0.82 -11.15 1.46
CA ILE A 78 -1.21 -10.96 2.86
C ILE A 78 -1.15 -12.28 3.64
N ALA A 79 -1.63 -13.36 3.05
CA ALA A 79 -1.75 -14.65 3.73
C ALA A 79 -0.39 -15.30 4.02
N SER A 80 0.65 -15.00 3.23
CA SER A 80 1.93 -15.73 3.27
C SER A 80 3.15 -14.79 3.34
N PRO A 81 3.86 -14.75 4.49
CA PRO A 81 5.11 -13.99 4.65
C PRO A 81 6.25 -14.41 3.70
N SER A 82 6.18 -15.62 3.12
CA SER A 82 7.17 -16.11 2.16
C SER A 82 7.30 -15.24 0.90
N TYR A 83 6.29 -14.43 0.58
CA TYR A 83 6.33 -13.54 -0.57
C TYR A 83 7.03 -12.21 -0.30
N ASP A 84 7.23 -11.81 0.97
CA ASP A 84 7.72 -10.48 1.33
C ASP A 84 9.09 -10.17 0.71
N LEU A 85 10.03 -11.12 0.74
CA LEU A 85 11.36 -10.95 0.16
C LEU A 85 11.32 -10.84 -1.37
N VAL A 86 10.47 -11.63 -2.03
CA VAL A 86 10.32 -11.62 -3.50
C VAL A 86 9.72 -10.29 -3.95
N ILE A 87 8.66 -9.82 -3.28
CA ILE A 87 8.06 -8.51 -3.56
C ILE A 87 9.08 -7.41 -3.28
N SER A 88 9.80 -7.47 -2.15
CA SER A 88 10.79 -6.46 -1.79
C SER A 88 11.90 -6.36 -2.84
N SER A 89 12.47 -7.48 -3.27
CA SER A 89 13.52 -7.48 -4.30
C SER A 89 13.02 -6.92 -5.62
N TYR A 90 11.76 -7.19 -5.98
CA TYR A 90 11.17 -6.68 -7.22
C TYR A 90 10.93 -5.17 -7.19
N VAL A 91 10.37 -4.68 -6.09
CA VAL A 91 10.13 -3.25 -5.90
C VAL A 91 11.46 -2.50 -5.85
N GLU A 92 12.47 -3.04 -5.16
CA GLU A 92 13.83 -2.48 -5.11
C GLU A 92 14.42 -2.26 -6.51
N GLY A 93 14.37 -3.29 -7.37
CA GLY A 93 14.87 -3.18 -8.75
C GLY A 93 14.11 -2.13 -9.58
N SER A 94 12.80 -2.01 -9.37
CA SER A 94 11.95 -1.03 -10.06
C SER A 94 12.16 0.40 -9.54
N MET A 95 12.59 0.55 -8.28
CA MET A 95 12.76 1.82 -7.57
C MET A 95 14.24 2.24 -7.41
N ALA A 96 15.17 1.56 -8.10
CA ALA A 96 16.60 1.80 -7.95
C ALA A 96 17.00 3.28 -8.18
N GLY A 97 16.35 3.96 -9.14
CA GLY A 97 16.55 5.40 -9.37
C GLY A 97 16.18 6.26 -8.17
N ALA A 98 15.01 6.01 -7.57
CA ALA A 98 14.54 6.73 -6.39
C ALA A 98 15.43 6.47 -5.16
N ILE A 99 15.91 5.23 -5.00
CA ILE A 99 16.84 4.86 -3.93
C ILE A 99 18.20 5.53 -4.12
N ASN A 100 18.71 5.60 -5.34
CA ASN A 100 19.95 6.32 -5.64
C ASN A 100 19.81 7.83 -5.35
N SER A 101 18.71 8.45 -5.78
CA SER A 101 18.43 9.86 -5.46
C SER A 101 18.28 10.10 -3.96
N TYR A 102 17.69 9.15 -3.23
CA TYR A 102 17.60 9.17 -1.78
C TYR A 102 19.00 9.17 -1.13
N GLN A 103 19.85 8.22 -1.52
CA GLN A 103 21.20 8.09 -0.98
C GLN A 103 22.06 9.32 -1.27
N GLN A 104 22.00 9.85 -2.49
CA GLN A 104 22.71 11.06 -2.88
C GLN A 104 22.24 12.26 -2.05
N GLY A 105 20.93 12.48 -1.95
CA GLY A 105 20.37 13.60 -1.18
C GLY A 105 20.63 13.50 0.32
N ALA A 106 20.51 12.30 0.89
CA ALA A 106 20.82 12.05 2.29
C ALA A 106 22.29 12.31 2.65
N SER A 107 23.21 12.15 1.70
CA SER A 107 24.64 12.40 1.92
C SER A 107 25.04 13.88 1.87
N VAL A 108 24.25 14.74 1.21
CA VAL A 108 24.58 16.15 0.98
C VAL A 108 23.77 17.12 1.84
N ILE A 109 22.62 16.69 2.36
CA ILE A 109 21.80 17.52 3.24
C ILE A 109 22.35 17.38 4.66
N PRO A 110 22.97 18.43 5.24
CA PRO A 110 23.34 18.39 6.65
C PRO A 110 22.07 18.13 7.47
N ILE A 111 22.21 17.47 8.62
CA ILE A 111 21.10 17.37 9.58
C ILE A 111 20.74 18.80 9.99
N LEU A 112 19.71 19.36 9.35
CA LEU A 112 19.19 20.66 9.66
C LEU A 112 18.35 20.52 10.93
N ASN A 113 18.41 21.51 11.81
CA ASN A 113 17.57 21.51 13.01
C ASN A 113 16.09 21.39 12.59
N GLY A 114 15.51 20.22 12.87
CA GLY A 114 14.14 19.89 12.52
C GLY A 114 13.95 19.26 11.14
N PHE A 115 14.95 18.87 10.36
CA PHE A 115 14.76 18.03 9.16
C PHE A 115 15.77 16.90 9.11
N SER A 116 15.28 15.67 8.91
CA SER A 116 16.11 14.48 8.72
C SER A 116 15.80 13.88 7.34
N PRO A 117 16.78 13.78 6.43
CA PRO A 117 16.61 13.04 5.18
C PRO A 117 16.16 11.59 5.42
N ALA A 118 16.60 11.00 6.55
CA ALA A 118 16.20 9.66 6.96
C ALA A 118 14.68 9.53 7.20
N ALA A 119 14.01 10.63 7.57
CA ALA A 119 12.59 10.68 7.83
C ALA A 119 11.73 10.88 6.58
N VAL A 120 12.32 10.91 5.38
CA VAL A 120 11.59 10.94 4.11
C VAL A 120 11.32 9.50 3.66
N PRO A 121 10.08 8.99 3.74
CA PRO A 121 9.78 7.65 3.29
C PRO A 121 9.82 7.55 1.76
N LEU A 122 10.18 6.37 1.24
CA LEU A 122 9.94 6.03 -0.17
C LEU A 122 8.76 5.08 -0.22
N SER A 123 7.78 5.34 -1.09
CA SER A 123 6.60 4.49 -1.21
C SER A 123 6.35 4.07 -2.66
N ALA A 124 5.71 2.92 -2.83
CA ALA A 124 5.33 2.40 -4.13
C ALA A 124 3.96 1.71 -4.05
N ARG A 125 3.16 1.86 -5.12
CA ARG A 125 1.97 1.03 -5.34
C ARG A 125 2.35 -0.18 -6.16
N VAL A 126 2.04 -1.35 -5.63
CA VAL A 126 2.32 -2.62 -6.27
C VAL A 126 1.01 -3.24 -6.71
N LYS A 127 0.84 -3.41 -8.02
CA LYS A 127 -0.33 -4.06 -8.64
C LYS A 127 0.02 -5.50 -8.98
N PHE A 128 -0.79 -6.44 -8.52
CA PHE A 128 -0.63 -7.87 -8.76
C PHE A 128 -1.25 -8.28 -10.10
N ALA A 129 -1.01 -9.52 -10.51
CA ALA A 129 -1.43 -10.02 -11.82
C ALA A 129 -2.95 -10.06 -11.98
N ASP A 130 -3.68 -10.35 -10.90
CA ASP A 130 -5.14 -10.31 -10.89
C ASP A 130 -5.72 -8.90 -10.80
N GLY A 131 -4.87 -7.88 -10.67
CA GLY A 131 -5.23 -6.46 -10.65
C GLY A 131 -5.44 -5.87 -9.26
N THR A 132 -5.51 -6.71 -8.21
CA THR A 132 -5.45 -6.24 -6.82
C THR A 132 -4.14 -5.50 -6.56
N TRP A 133 -4.06 -4.73 -5.48
CA TRP A 133 -2.87 -3.95 -5.20
C TRP A 133 -2.63 -3.68 -3.72
N ALA A 134 -1.41 -3.30 -3.36
CA ALA A 134 -1.06 -2.83 -2.02
C ALA A 134 0.03 -1.76 -2.09
N ARG A 135 0.17 -0.96 -1.02
CA ARG A 135 1.27 -0.01 -0.89
C ARG A 135 2.44 -0.66 -0.14
N TYR A 136 3.64 -0.34 -0.59
CA TYR A 136 4.89 -0.73 0.06
C TYR A 136 5.69 0.51 0.41
N ILE A 137 6.38 0.46 1.53
CA ILE A 137 7.26 1.51 2.03
C ILE A 137 8.66 0.94 2.22
N TRP A 138 9.66 1.68 1.75
CA TRP A 138 11.06 1.32 1.92
C TRP A 138 11.51 1.68 3.32
N LYS A 139 12.16 0.73 4.00
CA LYS A 139 12.75 0.92 5.32
C LYS A 139 14.27 1.11 5.18
N PRO A 140 14.83 2.30 5.45
CA PRO A 140 16.27 2.55 5.29
C PRO A 140 17.14 1.66 6.18
N GLU A 141 16.65 1.27 7.35
CA GLU A 141 17.39 0.49 8.34
C GLU A 141 17.62 -0.94 7.87
N THR A 142 16.58 -1.57 7.31
CA THR A 142 16.62 -2.96 6.84
C THR A 142 16.90 -3.07 5.35
N LYS A 143 16.83 -1.95 4.61
CA LYS A 143 16.87 -1.90 3.14
C LYS A 143 15.85 -2.84 2.49
N LEU A 144 14.66 -2.92 3.08
CA LEU A 144 13.57 -3.76 2.60
C LEU A 144 12.33 -2.92 2.34
N TRP A 145 11.60 -3.28 1.29
CA TRP A 145 10.25 -2.80 1.08
C TRP A 145 9.29 -3.66 1.88
N THR A 146 8.52 -3.02 2.74
CA THR A 146 7.50 -3.69 3.55
C THR A 146 6.12 -3.20 3.16
N ARG A 147 5.15 -4.11 3.12
CA ARG A 147 3.75 -3.73 2.89
C ARG A 147 3.29 -2.78 3.98
N VAL A 148 2.57 -1.73 3.60
CA VAL A 148 1.89 -0.83 4.54
C VAL A 148 0.60 -1.53 5.00
N PRO A 149 0.42 -1.82 6.29
CA PRO A 149 -0.79 -2.49 6.78
C PRO A 149 -2.07 -1.72 6.43
N GLY A 150 -3.13 -2.44 6.06
CA GLY A 150 -4.43 -1.87 5.70
C GLY A 150 -4.44 -1.12 4.37
N SER A 151 -3.35 -1.17 3.59
CA SER A 151 -3.24 -0.50 2.29
C SER A 151 -3.71 -1.37 1.11
N ALA A 152 -3.86 -2.68 1.31
CA ALA A 152 -4.24 -3.59 0.25
C ALA A 152 -5.68 -3.35 -0.21
N ARG A 153 -5.91 -3.45 -1.52
CA ARG A 153 -7.21 -3.29 -2.17
C ARG A 153 -7.45 -4.36 -3.21
N ASP A 154 -8.71 -4.71 -3.39
CA ASP A 154 -9.16 -5.52 -4.53
C ASP A 154 -9.33 -4.69 -5.81
N ASN A 155 -9.77 -5.32 -6.89
CA ASN A 155 -10.01 -4.66 -8.18
C ASN A 155 -11.11 -3.60 -8.16
N PHE A 156 -12.01 -3.65 -7.17
CA PHE A 156 -13.12 -2.71 -7.00
C PHE A 156 -12.79 -1.60 -6.01
N GLY A 157 -11.56 -1.57 -5.49
CA GLY A 157 -11.09 -0.56 -4.55
C GLY A 157 -11.52 -0.81 -3.11
N ASN A 158 -12.06 -1.99 -2.81
CA ASN A 158 -12.37 -2.40 -1.44
C ASN A 158 -11.09 -2.68 -0.65
N ILE A 159 -11.10 -2.42 0.66
CA ILE A 159 -10.02 -2.85 1.55
C ILE A 159 -9.99 -4.36 1.64
N ILE A 160 -8.82 -4.98 1.46
CA ILE A 160 -8.62 -6.39 1.81
C ILE A 160 -8.28 -6.46 3.31
N PRO A 161 -9.13 -7.07 4.17
CA PRO A 161 -8.89 -7.09 5.61
C PRO A 161 -7.62 -7.88 5.96
N GLU A 162 -6.76 -7.31 6.81
CA GLU A 162 -5.59 -8.00 7.36
C GLU A 162 -5.92 -8.64 8.73
N THR A 163 -6.85 -8.02 9.47
CA THR A 163 -7.36 -8.45 10.78
C THR A 163 -8.90 -8.53 10.79
N ILE A 164 -9.46 -9.20 11.81
CA ILE A 164 -10.92 -9.27 12.04
C ILE A 164 -11.51 -7.86 12.22
N GLN A 165 -10.78 -6.97 12.90
CA GLN A 165 -11.21 -5.60 13.16
C GLN A 165 -11.30 -4.76 11.87
N ASP A 166 -10.44 -5.05 10.88
CA ASP A 166 -10.48 -4.37 9.58
C ASP A 166 -11.76 -4.66 8.79
N VAL A 167 -12.47 -5.75 9.11
CA VAL A 167 -13.69 -6.15 8.40
C VAL A 167 -14.83 -5.14 8.59
N THR A 168 -14.87 -4.46 9.74
CA THR A 168 -15.98 -3.55 10.10
C THR A 168 -15.54 -2.13 10.37
N ALA A 169 -14.23 -1.86 10.40
CA ALA A 169 -13.67 -0.57 10.81
C ALA A 169 -14.12 -0.13 12.22
N GLY A 170 -14.47 -1.08 13.10
CA GLY A 170 -15.03 -0.79 14.42
C GLY A 170 -16.54 -0.48 14.44
N GLY A 171 -17.27 -0.69 13.34
CA GLY A 171 -18.72 -0.48 13.30
C GLY A 171 -19.39 -1.21 12.14
N TYR A 172 -19.55 -0.53 11.01
CA TYR A 172 -20.12 -1.09 9.78
C TYR A 172 -19.23 -0.74 8.59
N ARG A 173 -19.07 -1.70 7.69
CA ARG A 173 -18.38 -1.51 6.41
C ARG A 173 -19.10 -2.26 5.30
N GLU A 174 -19.14 -1.63 4.14
CA GLU A 174 -19.71 -2.19 2.93
C GLU A 174 -18.61 -2.43 1.89
N TYR A 175 -18.62 -3.62 1.31
CA TYR A 175 -17.71 -4.07 0.25
C TYR A 175 -18.53 -4.22 -1.02
N ARG A 176 -18.16 -3.50 -2.08
CA ARG A 176 -18.94 -3.45 -3.33
C ARG A 176 -18.24 -4.18 -4.45
N PHE A 177 -18.99 -5.02 -5.13
CA PHE A 177 -18.50 -5.86 -6.21
C PHE A 177 -19.39 -5.64 -7.44
N GLY A 178 -18.82 -5.12 -8.50
CA GLY A 178 -19.55 -4.84 -9.74
C GLY A 178 -19.87 -6.10 -10.54
N GLN A 179 -20.51 -5.93 -11.70
CA GLN A 179 -20.73 -7.02 -12.65
C GLN A 179 -19.39 -7.69 -13.05
N GLY A 180 -19.34 -9.03 -13.04
CA GLY A 180 -18.13 -9.80 -13.41
C GLY A 180 -17.12 -10.02 -12.26
N SER A 181 -17.46 -9.60 -11.04
CA SER A 181 -16.61 -9.69 -9.85
C SER A 181 -16.48 -11.06 -9.19
N ASN A 182 -16.94 -12.15 -9.84
CA ASN A 182 -17.04 -13.48 -9.21
C ASN A 182 -15.71 -13.96 -8.59
N SER A 183 -14.59 -13.67 -9.24
CA SER A 183 -13.26 -14.02 -8.73
C SER A 183 -12.88 -13.21 -7.48
N ASP A 184 -12.99 -11.88 -7.55
CA ASP A 184 -12.70 -10.99 -6.42
C ASP A 184 -13.59 -11.30 -5.21
N MET A 185 -14.89 -11.51 -5.45
CA MET A 185 -15.84 -11.89 -4.41
C MET A 185 -15.45 -13.24 -3.77
N THR A 186 -15.04 -14.23 -4.57
CA THR A 186 -14.59 -15.53 -4.06
C THR A 186 -13.32 -15.43 -3.22
N GLN A 187 -12.34 -14.64 -3.67
CA GLN A 187 -11.12 -14.40 -2.89
C GLN A 187 -11.44 -13.66 -1.58
N PHE A 188 -12.32 -12.67 -1.64
CA PHE A 188 -12.77 -11.92 -0.46
C PHE A 188 -13.51 -12.80 0.54
N THR A 189 -14.46 -13.63 0.08
CA THR A 189 -15.22 -14.55 0.95
C THR A 189 -14.31 -15.61 1.56
N ASN A 190 -13.33 -16.13 0.80
CA ASN A 190 -12.31 -17.04 1.32
C ASN A 190 -11.44 -16.37 2.40
N ARG A 191 -11.06 -15.10 2.20
CA ARG A 191 -10.31 -14.33 3.19
C ARG A 191 -11.09 -14.17 4.49
N LEU A 192 -12.39 -13.85 4.42
CA LEU A 192 -13.25 -13.76 5.60
C LEU A 192 -13.42 -15.12 6.30
N SER A 193 -13.57 -16.20 5.52
CA SER A 193 -13.66 -17.57 6.05
C SER A 193 -12.39 -17.98 6.80
N GLN A 194 -11.20 -17.65 6.29
CA GLN A 194 -9.92 -17.87 6.97
C GLN A 194 -9.80 -17.09 8.29
N MET A 195 -10.53 -15.97 8.44
CA MET A 195 -10.65 -15.22 9.69
C MET A 195 -11.74 -15.77 10.62
N GLY A 196 -12.43 -16.84 10.24
CA GLY A 196 -13.54 -17.43 11.00
C GLY A 196 -14.87 -16.66 10.87
N ILE A 197 -15.01 -15.79 9.87
CA ILE A 197 -16.20 -14.97 9.66
C ILE A 197 -17.07 -15.63 8.58
N SER A 198 -18.26 -16.05 8.99
CA SER A 198 -19.27 -16.60 8.09
C SER A 198 -20.13 -15.49 7.47
N ILE A 199 -20.50 -15.69 6.21
CA ILE A 199 -21.29 -14.74 5.42
C ILE A 199 -22.68 -15.31 5.25
N GLY A 200 -23.68 -14.62 5.80
CA GLY A 200 -25.09 -14.92 5.58
C GLY A 200 -25.61 -14.40 4.24
N ILE A 201 -26.78 -14.88 3.82
CA ILE A 201 -27.47 -14.38 2.62
C ILE A 201 -28.51 -13.34 3.07
N GLY A 202 -28.34 -12.09 2.63
CA GLY A 202 -29.25 -10.97 2.93
C GLY A 202 -30.35 -10.76 1.88
N GLY A 203 -30.30 -11.46 0.75
CA GLY A 203 -31.26 -11.32 -0.35
C GLY A 203 -31.00 -10.09 -1.25
N GLY A 204 -31.91 -9.85 -2.20
CA GLY A 204 -31.84 -8.69 -3.11
C GLY A 204 -32.16 -9.04 -4.56
N VAL A 205 -32.20 -8.01 -5.43
CA VAL A 205 -32.47 -8.13 -6.87
C VAL A 205 -31.54 -7.19 -7.61
N GLY A 206 -30.82 -7.69 -8.63
CA GLY A 206 -29.84 -6.89 -9.37
C GLY A 206 -28.74 -7.75 -9.99
N THR A 207 -27.69 -7.11 -10.51
CA THR A 207 -26.52 -7.76 -11.13
C THR A 207 -25.22 -7.45 -10.40
N ASN A 208 -25.25 -6.59 -9.38
CA ASN A 208 -24.11 -6.28 -8.54
C ASN A 208 -24.26 -6.93 -7.17
N PHE A 209 -23.13 -7.13 -6.52
CA PHE A 209 -23.07 -7.77 -5.21
C PHE A 209 -22.45 -6.82 -4.21
N LYS A 210 -22.94 -6.84 -2.98
CA LYS A 210 -22.26 -6.18 -1.87
C LYS A 210 -22.25 -7.08 -0.65
N ILE A 211 -21.17 -6.99 0.12
CA ILE A 211 -21.09 -7.64 1.43
C ILE A 211 -21.08 -6.51 2.47
N GLY A 212 -22.14 -6.46 3.28
CA GLY A 212 -22.21 -5.57 4.43
C GLY A 212 -21.75 -6.31 5.67
N CYS A 213 -20.77 -5.79 6.38
CA CYS A 213 -20.26 -6.37 7.62
C CYS A 213 -20.46 -5.39 8.78
N SER A 214 -21.02 -5.87 9.89
CA SER A 214 -21.20 -5.09 11.12
C SER A 214 -20.62 -5.81 12.33
N SER A 215 -20.24 -5.06 13.36
CA SER A 215 -19.91 -5.59 14.68
C SER A 215 -20.66 -4.80 15.74
N ALA A 216 -21.32 -5.49 16.67
CA ALA A 216 -21.87 -4.88 17.87
C ALA A 216 -20.85 -4.99 19.01
N GLY A 217 -20.44 -3.86 19.59
CA GLY A 217 -19.65 -3.83 20.82
C GLY A 217 -18.31 -4.58 20.77
N ASN A 218 -17.57 -4.52 19.65
CA ASN A 218 -16.35 -5.30 19.39
C ASN A 218 -16.54 -6.83 19.38
N GLY A 219 -17.79 -7.30 19.22
CA GLY A 219 -18.09 -8.71 18.97
C GLY A 219 -17.60 -9.19 17.58
N PRO A 220 -17.65 -10.50 17.31
CA PRO A 220 -17.27 -11.03 16.01
C PRO A 220 -18.11 -10.39 14.88
N PRO A 221 -17.48 -10.01 13.75
CA PRO A 221 -18.21 -9.44 12.63
C PRO A 221 -19.29 -10.38 12.11
N ILE A 222 -20.45 -9.81 11.79
CA ILE A 222 -21.54 -10.47 11.08
C ILE A 222 -21.58 -9.87 9.69
N CYS A 223 -21.38 -10.70 8.66
CA CYS A 223 -21.38 -10.27 7.27
C CYS A 223 -22.58 -10.85 6.52
N GLN A 224 -23.17 -10.06 5.62
CA GLN A 224 -24.29 -10.47 4.78
C GLN A 224 -24.03 -10.10 3.31
N LEU A 225 -24.19 -11.07 2.42
CA LEU A 225 -24.17 -10.87 0.97
C LEU A 225 -25.55 -10.39 0.50
N MET A 226 -25.58 -9.27 -0.21
CA MET A 226 -26.77 -8.66 -0.77
C MET A 226 -26.60 -8.42 -2.28
N ILE A 227 -27.69 -8.51 -3.02
CA ILE A 227 -27.74 -8.22 -4.46
C ILE A 227 -28.45 -6.87 -4.68
N TYR A 228 -27.91 -6.01 -5.55
CA TYR A 228 -28.47 -4.69 -5.84
C TYR A 228 -28.23 -4.21 -7.28
#